data_AF-A0A6A5RDH2-F1
#
_entry.id   AF-A0A6A5RDH2-F1
#
_cell.length_a   1.000
_cell.length_b   1.000
_cell.length_c   1.000
_cell.angle_alpha   90.00
_cell.angle_beta   90.00
_cell.angle_gamma   90.00
#
_symmetry.space_group_name_H-M   'P 1'
#
loop_
_entity.id
_entity.type
_entity.pdbx_description
1 polymer ?
#
loop_
_entity_poly.entity_id
_entity_poly.type
_entity_poly.pdbx_seq_one_letter_code
_entity_poly.pdbx_strand_id
1 'polypeptide(L)'
;MAEVLCGVCNSEPKKYKCKNCALPYCSVPCFKEHESTHANDAPTSAAPVEPEIPQPPPPAPVPRYLKNKADLSVFATNPKFQELVKSYPVLLPALQRVYAATIEPDEDDQPRRGGRGGFRGRGSRGRGRGRGGRHDDAPHRWTQKQGDNDAMKMLKGYRNREDTDEEMQAVVAYLQLVEETLGDAGV
;
A
#
# COMPACT_ATOMS: atom_id res chain seq x y z
N MET A 1 6.03 -27.95 -35.40
CA MET A 1 4.96 -27.59 -34.44
C MET A 1 4.76 -28.81 -33.56
N ALA A 2 4.96 -28.70 -32.24
CA ALA A 2 4.86 -29.85 -31.35
C ALA A 2 3.38 -30.17 -31.11
N GLU A 3 2.94 -31.34 -31.54
CA GLU A 3 1.58 -31.82 -31.32
C GLU A 3 1.44 -32.23 -29.84
N VAL A 4 0.52 -31.59 -29.12
CA VAL A 4 0.35 -31.85 -27.69
C VAL A 4 -0.44 -33.15 -27.53
N LEU A 5 0.20 -34.17 -26.98
CA LEU A 5 -0.38 -35.49 -26.76
C LEU A 5 -1.35 -35.50 -25.58
N CYS A 6 -2.21 -36.51 -25.54
CA CYS A 6 -3.09 -36.78 -24.43
C CYS A 6 -2.28 -37.08 -23.15
N GLY A 7 -2.50 -36.32 -22.07
CA GLY A 7 -1.84 -36.54 -20.78
C GLY A 7 -2.34 -37.76 -19.99
N VAL A 8 -3.20 -38.59 -20.58
CA VAL A 8 -3.70 -39.84 -19.98
C VAL A 8 -3.03 -41.05 -20.65
N CYS A 9 -3.18 -41.20 -21.97
CA CYS A 9 -2.60 -42.32 -22.71
C CYS A 9 -1.27 -42.00 -23.41
N ASN A 10 -0.91 -40.73 -23.59
CA ASN A 10 0.27 -40.25 -24.32
C ASN A 10 0.45 -40.82 -25.74
N SER A 11 -0.56 -41.46 -26.32
CA SER A 11 -0.48 -42.15 -27.61
C SER A 11 -1.04 -41.33 -28.77
N GLU A 12 -2.04 -40.49 -28.48
CA GLU A 12 -2.79 -39.73 -29.48
C GLU A 12 -2.74 -38.23 -29.20
N PRO A 13 -2.89 -37.39 -30.24
CA PRO A 13 -2.97 -35.95 -30.06
C PRO A 13 -4.22 -35.56 -29.25
N LYS A 14 -4.10 -34.49 -28.48
CA LYS A 14 -5.21 -33.99 -27.66
C LYS A 14 -6.37 -33.54 -28.56
N LYS A 15 -7.59 -33.89 -28.15
CA LYS A 15 -8.83 -33.46 -28.81
C LYS A 15 -9.68 -32.58 -27.91
N TYR A 16 -9.58 -32.77 -26.60
CA TYR A 16 -10.40 -32.08 -25.60
C TYR A 16 -9.58 -31.75 -24.35
N LYS A 17 -10.17 -30.97 -23.43
CA LYS A 17 -9.53 -30.48 -22.19
C LYS A 17 -10.46 -30.67 -20.99
N CYS A 18 -9.93 -31.12 -19.85
CA CYS A 18 -10.70 -31.29 -18.62
C CYS A 18 -11.08 -29.94 -17.98
N LYS A 19 -12.30 -29.82 -17.43
CA LYS A 19 -12.76 -28.59 -16.75
C LYS A 19 -12.17 -28.42 -15.33
N ASN A 20 -11.87 -29.52 -14.64
CA ASN A 20 -11.42 -29.48 -13.24
C ASN A 20 -9.94 -29.17 -13.10
N CYS A 21 -9.07 -29.71 -13.96
CA CYS A 21 -7.62 -29.51 -13.86
C CYS A 21 -6.94 -29.14 -15.18
N ALA A 22 -7.71 -28.80 -16.22
CA ALA A 22 -7.16 -28.36 -17.50
C ALA A 22 -6.27 -29.39 -18.25
N LEU A 23 -6.28 -30.67 -17.86
CA LEU A 23 -5.47 -31.72 -18.49
C LEU A 23 -5.97 -32.05 -19.93
N PRO A 24 -5.08 -32.11 -20.95
CA PRO A 24 -5.46 -32.43 -22.33
C PRO A 24 -5.68 -33.94 -22.55
N TYR A 25 -6.78 -34.32 -23.20
CA TYR A 25 -7.10 -35.74 -23.47
C TYR A 25 -7.56 -36.00 -24.91
N CYS A 26 -7.39 -37.23 -25.41
CA CYS A 26 -7.74 -37.59 -26.79
C CYS A 26 -9.22 -38.02 -26.95
N SER A 27 -9.80 -38.70 -25.95
CA SER A 27 -11.16 -39.28 -26.07
C SER A 27 -11.87 -39.48 -24.72
N VAL A 28 -13.17 -39.76 -24.76
CA VAL A 28 -14.03 -40.02 -23.58
C VAL A 28 -13.51 -41.13 -22.64
N PRO A 29 -12.91 -42.25 -23.07
CA PRO A 29 -12.35 -43.24 -22.13
C PRO A 29 -11.23 -42.63 -21.27
N CYS A 30 -10.33 -41.85 -21.86
CA CYS A 30 -9.29 -41.13 -21.12
C CYS A 30 -9.88 -40.09 -20.15
N PHE A 31 -11.03 -39.49 -20.49
CA PHE A 31 -11.74 -38.60 -19.56
C PHE A 31 -12.28 -39.36 -18.34
N LYS A 32 -12.88 -40.55 -18.51
CA LYS A 32 -13.42 -41.34 -17.39
C LYS A 32 -12.34 -41.87 -16.45
N GLU A 33 -11.23 -42.35 -17.00
CA GLU A 33 -10.06 -42.75 -16.20
C GLU A 33 -9.56 -41.57 -15.37
N HIS A 34 -9.47 -40.40 -15.99
CA HIS A 34 -9.04 -39.17 -15.33
C HIS A 34 -10.06 -38.61 -14.33
N GLU A 35 -11.36 -38.74 -14.60
CA GLU A 35 -12.47 -38.31 -13.72
C GLU A 35 -12.43 -39.06 -12.38
N SER A 36 -12.07 -40.34 -12.40
CA SER A 36 -11.91 -41.14 -11.18
C SER A 36 -10.79 -40.63 -10.25
N THR A 37 -9.80 -39.92 -10.79
CA THR A 37 -8.74 -39.27 -10.00
C THR A 37 -9.31 -38.08 -9.20
N HIS A 38 -10.25 -37.32 -9.77
CA HIS A 38 -10.92 -36.22 -9.06
C HIS A 38 -11.87 -36.70 -7.96
N ALA A 39 -12.38 -37.94 -8.06
CA ALA A 39 -13.31 -38.49 -7.08
C ALA A 39 -12.65 -38.95 -5.78
N ASN A 40 -11.32 -39.17 -5.77
CA ASN A 40 -10.57 -39.54 -4.57
C ASN A 40 -10.02 -38.33 -3.79
N ASP A 41 -10.19 -37.11 -4.29
CA ASP A 41 -9.89 -35.89 -3.52
C ASP A 41 -11.11 -35.48 -2.67
N ALA A 42 -11.49 -36.36 -1.73
CA ALA A 42 -12.22 -35.93 -0.54
C ALA A 42 -11.24 -35.17 0.38
N PRO A 43 -11.68 -34.09 1.05
CA PRO A 43 -10.80 -33.07 1.60
C PRO A 43 -10.01 -33.61 2.79
N THR A 44 -8.78 -34.05 2.54
CA THR A 44 -7.82 -34.26 3.62
C THR A 44 -7.37 -32.89 4.09
N SER A 45 -7.93 -32.48 5.24
CA SER A 45 -7.32 -31.64 6.27
C SER A 45 -5.90 -31.15 5.93
N ALA A 46 -5.83 -30.08 5.13
CA ALA A 46 -4.66 -29.25 5.04
C ALA A 46 -4.92 -28.00 5.91
N ALA A 47 -3.87 -27.58 6.59
CA ALA A 47 -3.78 -26.47 7.53
C ALA A 47 -4.61 -25.23 7.15
N PRO A 48 -4.96 -24.36 8.12
CA PRO A 48 -5.64 -23.10 7.84
C PRO A 48 -4.92 -22.37 6.70
N VAL A 49 -5.57 -22.35 5.53
CA VAL A 49 -5.13 -21.55 4.40
C VAL A 49 -5.53 -20.13 4.78
N GLU A 50 -4.58 -19.47 5.43
CA GLU A 50 -4.58 -18.03 5.62
C GLU A 50 -4.85 -17.40 4.24
N PRO A 51 -5.83 -16.48 4.14
CA PRO A 51 -6.20 -15.90 2.86
C PRO A 51 -4.95 -15.33 2.19
N GLU A 52 -4.61 -15.84 1.00
CA GLU A 52 -3.58 -15.24 0.14
C GLU A 52 -4.07 -13.85 -0.25
N ILE A 53 -3.72 -12.88 0.59
CA ILE A 53 -3.61 -11.49 0.20
C ILE A 53 -2.69 -11.50 -1.02
N PRO A 54 -3.10 -10.96 -2.17
CA PRO A 54 -2.22 -10.85 -3.33
C PRO A 54 -0.94 -10.17 -2.85
N GLN A 55 0.19 -10.86 -2.96
CA GLN A 55 1.49 -10.32 -2.55
C GLN A 55 1.62 -8.93 -3.15
N PRO A 56 1.77 -7.88 -2.32
CA PRO A 56 1.98 -6.55 -2.84
C PRO A 56 3.21 -6.59 -3.74
N PRO A 57 3.22 -5.81 -4.84
CA PRO A 57 4.39 -5.72 -5.71
C PRO A 57 5.64 -5.46 -4.86
N PRO A 58 6.80 -6.01 -5.25
CA PRO A 58 8.03 -5.88 -4.49
C PRO A 58 8.24 -4.42 -4.09
N PRO A 59 8.60 -4.14 -2.82
CA PRO A 59 8.65 -2.78 -2.31
C PRO A 59 9.53 -1.94 -3.24
N ALA A 60 8.99 -0.80 -3.66
CA ALA A 60 9.72 0.15 -4.49
C ALA A 60 11.10 0.39 -3.86
N PRO A 61 12.17 0.49 -4.67
CA PRO A 61 13.51 0.74 -4.13
C PRO A 61 13.45 1.99 -3.26
N VAL A 62 13.98 1.86 -2.03
CA VAL A 62 14.01 2.94 -1.06
C VAL A 62 14.53 4.21 -1.76
N PRO A 63 13.80 5.33 -1.69
CA PRO A 63 14.17 6.53 -2.43
C PRO A 63 15.62 6.92 -2.15
N ARG A 64 16.37 7.31 -3.19
CA ARG A 64 17.79 7.70 -3.10
C ARG A 64 18.06 8.86 -2.12
N TYR A 65 17.03 9.59 -1.70
CA TYR A 65 17.14 10.65 -0.69
C TYR A 65 17.11 10.14 0.75
N LEU A 66 16.60 8.93 1.02
CA LEU A 66 16.65 8.28 2.33
C LEU A 66 17.99 7.55 2.45
N LYS A 67 19.04 8.30 2.78
CA LYS A 67 20.42 7.79 2.85
C LYS A 67 20.73 7.04 4.15
N ASN A 68 19.93 7.26 5.20
CA ASN A 68 20.17 6.67 6.51
C ASN A 68 19.07 5.67 6.82
N LYS A 69 19.40 4.39 6.74
CA LYS A 69 18.57 3.31 7.29
C LYS A 69 18.88 3.28 8.79
N ALA A 70 18.03 3.91 9.59
CA ALA A 70 18.09 3.71 11.02
C ALA A 70 17.58 2.30 11.35
N ASP A 71 18.24 1.61 12.28
CA ASP A 71 17.83 0.29 12.72
C ASP A 71 16.58 0.40 13.61
N LEU A 72 15.41 0.36 12.97
CA LEU A 72 14.10 0.41 13.64
C LEU A 72 13.84 -0.80 14.56
N SER A 73 14.62 -1.88 14.41
CA SER A 73 14.53 -3.09 15.24
C SER A 73 14.90 -2.81 16.70
N VAL A 74 15.91 -1.96 16.93
CA VAL A 74 16.34 -1.54 18.27
C VAL A 74 15.24 -0.73 18.95
N PHE A 75 14.55 0.10 18.17
CA PHE A 75 13.43 0.92 18.64
C PHE A 75 12.21 0.06 19.05
N ALA A 76 11.84 -0.92 18.23
CA ALA A 76 10.69 -1.80 18.51
C ALA A 76 10.89 -2.67 19.78
N THR A 77 12.13 -2.99 20.12
CA THR A 77 12.48 -3.81 21.28
C THR A 77 12.57 -2.97 22.58
N ASN A 78 12.52 -1.65 22.48
CA ASN A 78 12.69 -0.77 23.63
C ASN A 78 11.46 -0.81 24.58
N PRO A 79 11.64 -1.09 25.89
CA PRO A 79 10.53 -1.16 26.84
C PRO A 79 9.81 0.18 27.02
N LYS A 80 10.53 1.32 26.90
CA LYS A 80 9.92 2.65 27.01
C LYS A 80 8.88 2.91 25.92
N PHE A 81 9.12 2.40 24.70
CA PHE A 81 8.14 2.51 23.62
C PHE A 81 6.87 1.71 23.95
N GLN A 82 7.03 0.50 24.49
CA GLN A 82 5.90 -0.34 24.88
C GLN A 82 5.08 0.30 26.01
N GLU A 83 5.72 0.95 26.97
CA GLU A 83 5.05 1.70 28.04
C GLU A 83 4.30 2.92 27.48
N LEU A 84 4.90 3.65 26.54
CA LEU A 84 4.29 4.82 25.92
C LEU A 84 3.04 4.47 25.11
N VAL A 85 3.05 3.35 24.39
CA VAL A 85 1.86 2.83 23.69
C VAL A 85 0.77 2.39 24.68
N LYS A 86 1.15 1.84 25.85
CA LYS A 86 0.19 1.47 26.90
C LYS A 86 -0.43 2.69 27.58
N SER A 87 0.35 3.75 27.81
CA SER A 87 -0.15 4.98 28.43
C SER A 87 -0.99 5.82 27.47
N TYR A 88 -0.67 5.81 26.17
CA TYR A 88 -1.36 6.60 25.16
C TYR A 88 -1.93 5.70 24.04
N PRO A 89 -3.15 5.16 24.20
CA PRO A 89 -3.78 4.37 23.15
C PRO A 89 -4.09 5.19 21.88
N VAL A 90 -4.14 6.52 22.02
CA VAL A 90 -4.41 7.46 20.92
C VAL A 90 -3.16 7.73 20.05
N LEU A 91 -1.97 7.31 20.51
CA LEU A 91 -0.74 7.44 19.74
C LEU A 91 -0.79 6.62 18.44
N LEU A 92 -1.28 5.39 18.51
CA LEU A 92 -1.33 4.49 17.36
C LEU A 92 -2.17 5.04 16.20
N PRO A 93 -3.42 5.48 16.40
CA PRO A 93 -4.20 6.07 15.32
C PRO A 93 -3.59 7.38 14.80
N ALA A 94 -2.87 8.16 15.63
CA ALA A 94 -2.15 9.34 15.16
C ALA A 94 -0.97 8.97 14.24
N LEU A 95 -0.17 7.96 14.60
CA LEU A 95 0.92 7.46 13.76
C LEU A 95 0.41 6.80 12.48
N GLN A 96 -0.71 6.08 12.54
CA GLN A 96 -1.36 5.52 11.36
C GLN A 96 -1.81 6.60 10.37
N ARG A 97 -2.35 7.73 10.86
CA ARG A 97 -2.66 8.90 10.00
C ARG A 97 -1.41 9.45 9.31
N VAL A 98 -0.29 9.54 10.04
CA VAL A 98 0.99 9.98 9.47
C VAL A 98 1.50 9.00 8.40
N TYR A 99 1.40 7.69 8.67
CA TYR A 99 1.78 6.65 7.72
C TYR A 99 0.88 6.64 6.49
N ALA A 100 -0.43 6.84 6.65
CA ALA A 100 -1.38 6.90 5.53
C ALA A 100 -1.04 8.03 4.55
N ALA A 101 -0.54 9.18 5.01
CA ALA A 101 -0.10 10.24 4.11
C ALA A 101 1.15 9.88 3.27
N THR A 102 1.93 8.88 3.68
CA THR A 102 3.07 8.36 2.91
C THR A 102 2.68 7.28 1.91
N ILE A 103 1.43 6.80 1.96
CA ILE A 103 0.85 5.87 1.00
C ILE A 103 0.10 6.70 -0.06
N GLU A 104 0.07 6.21 -1.31
CA GLU A 104 -0.73 6.81 -2.36
C GLU A 104 -2.19 6.89 -1.92
N PRO A 105 -2.80 8.09 -1.85
CA PRO A 105 -4.21 8.21 -1.55
C PRO A 105 -5.01 7.54 -2.66
N ASP A 106 -6.06 6.80 -2.29
CA ASP A 106 -7.03 6.29 -3.25
C ASP A 106 -7.50 7.44 -4.17
N GLU A 107 -7.87 7.11 -5.41
CA GLU A 107 -8.20 8.09 -6.46
C GLU A 107 -9.28 9.10 -6.04
N ASP A 108 -10.09 8.75 -5.03
CA ASP A 108 -11.14 9.58 -4.44
C ASP A 108 -10.65 10.54 -3.31
N ASP A 109 -9.55 10.22 -2.62
CA ASP A 109 -8.92 11.07 -1.58
C ASP A 109 -7.92 12.07 -2.15
N GLN A 110 -7.49 11.87 -3.40
CA GLN A 110 -6.77 12.90 -4.12
C GLN A 110 -7.64 14.15 -4.20
N PRO A 111 -7.16 15.33 -3.75
CA PRO A 111 -7.95 16.54 -3.83
C PRO A 111 -8.27 16.79 -5.30
N ARG A 112 -9.50 16.45 -5.71
CA ARG A 112 -10.07 16.83 -7.01
C ARG A 112 -10.05 18.35 -7.04
N ARG A 113 -8.95 18.93 -7.49
CA ARG A 113 -8.78 20.38 -7.62
C ARG A 113 -9.51 20.85 -8.88
N GLY A 114 -10.82 20.62 -8.88
CA GLY A 114 -11.75 20.92 -9.95
C GLY A 114 -13.12 21.16 -9.34
N GLY A 115 -13.26 22.22 -8.54
CA GLY A 115 -14.54 22.45 -7.88
C GLY A 115 -14.62 23.65 -6.94
N ARG A 116 -14.03 24.81 -7.27
CA ARG A 116 -14.48 26.07 -6.65
C ARG A 116 -14.93 27.07 -7.70
N GLY A 117 -16.19 26.88 -8.11
CA GLY A 117 -17.12 27.95 -8.42
C GLY A 117 -16.74 28.86 -9.58
N GLY A 118 -17.04 28.43 -10.79
CA GLY A 118 -17.29 29.37 -11.88
C GLY A 118 -18.48 30.27 -11.54
N PHE A 119 -18.23 31.47 -11.05
CA PHE A 119 -19.16 32.59 -11.15
C PHE A 119 -18.89 33.30 -12.48
N ARG A 120 -19.50 32.80 -13.57
CA ARG A 120 -19.72 33.63 -14.75
C ARG A 120 -20.83 34.62 -14.41
N GLY A 121 -20.47 35.86 -14.10
CA GLY A 121 -21.49 36.89 -13.85
C GLY A 121 -20.94 38.27 -13.49
N ARG A 122 -20.58 39.04 -14.52
CA ARG A 122 -20.82 40.49 -14.62
C ARG A 122 -20.20 41.40 -13.53
N GLY A 123 -19.02 41.95 -13.81
CA GLY A 123 -18.44 43.01 -12.98
C GLY A 123 -17.21 43.68 -13.62
N SER A 124 -17.42 44.89 -14.11
CA SER A 124 -16.47 45.74 -14.83
C SER A 124 -15.19 46.10 -14.05
N ARG A 125 -14.09 46.30 -14.82
CA ARG A 125 -12.87 47.11 -14.52
C ARG A 125 -11.73 46.38 -13.78
N GLY A 126 -10.65 46.12 -14.51
CA GLY A 126 -9.35 45.80 -13.91
C GLY A 126 -8.28 45.55 -14.96
N ARG A 127 -7.45 46.58 -15.21
CA ARG A 127 -6.16 46.46 -15.92
C ARG A 127 -5.33 45.32 -15.30
N GLY A 128 -4.78 44.44 -16.12
CA GLY A 128 -3.77 43.50 -15.64
C GLY A 128 -3.36 42.52 -16.72
N ARG A 129 -2.10 42.60 -17.14
CA ARG A 129 -1.45 41.76 -18.16
C ARG A 129 -1.62 40.27 -17.83
N GLY A 130 -2.57 39.60 -18.47
CA GLY A 130 -2.74 38.15 -18.36
C GLY A 130 -1.81 37.41 -19.31
N ARG A 131 -0.54 37.21 -18.92
CA ARG A 131 0.19 36.01 -19.38
C ARG A 131 -0.41 34.83 -18.62
N GLY A 132 -1.55 34.35 -19.10
CA GLY A 132 -2.14 33.09 -18.68
C GLY A 132 -1.25 31.96 -19.17
N GLY A 133 -0.22 31.64 -18.39
CA GLY A 133 0.54 30.42 -18.58
C GLY A 133 -0.43 29.27 -18.42
N ARG A 134 -0.70 28.58 -19.53
CA ARG A 134 -1.31 27.26 -19.58
C ARG A 134 -0.33 26.32 -18.89
N HIS A 135 -0.32 26.35 -17.56
CA HIS A 135 0.30 25.29 -16.79
C HIS A 135 -0.51 24.06 -17.10
N ASP A 136 0.16 23.06 -17.63
CA ASP A 136 -0.38 21.74 -17.87
C ASP A 136 -1.23 21.34 -16.65
N ASP A 137 -2.56 21.32 -16.83
CA ASP A 137 -3.53 20.73 -15.89
C ASP A 137 -3.38 19.20 -15.89
N ALA A 138 -2.14 18.70 -15.98
CA ALA A 138 -1.86 17.31 -15.71
C ALA A 138 -2.19 17.10 -14.23
N PRO A 139 -3.08 16.16 -13.89
CA PRO A 139 -3.31 15.81 -12.50
C PRO A 139 -1.95 15.52 -11.90
N HIS A 140 -1.60 16.24 -10.83
CA HIS A 140 -0.36 16.01 -10.11
C HIS A 140 -0.39 14.57 -9.61
N ARG A 141 0.23 13.67 -10.37
CA ARG A 141 0.37 12.28 -10.00
C ARG A 141 1.11 12.23 -8.67
N TRP A 142 0.53 11.52 -7.71
CA TRP A 142 1.13 11.37 -6.40
C TRP A 142 2.58 10.88 -6.54
N THR A 143 3.47 11.46 -5.72
CA THR A 143 4.87 11.05 -5.65
C THR A 143 5.25 10.78 -4.21
N GLN A 144 6.14 9.81 -3.98
CA GLN A 144 6.64 9.49 -2.63
C GLN A 144 7.15 10.74 -1.89
N LYS A 145 7.88 11.61 -2.59
CA LYS A 145 8.40 12.87 -2.02
C LYS A 145 7.27 13.79 -1.54
N GLN A 146 6.12 13.81 -2.23
CA GLN A 146 4.97 14.59 -1.82
C GLN A 146 4.32 14.00 -0.57
N GLY A 147 4.09 12.69 -0.53
CA GLY A 147 3.57 12.01 0.66
C GLY A 147 4.47 12.21 1.89
N ASP A 148 5.79 12.07 1.72
CA ASP A 148 6.76 12.33 2.79
C ASP A 148 6.71 13.79 3.28
N ASN A 149 6.55 14.77 2.37
CA ASN A 149 6.41 16.18 2.74
C ASN A 149 5.09 16.45 3.50
N ASP A 150 3.99 15.82 3.09
CA ASP A 150 2.70 15.95 3.76
C ASP A 150 2.72 15.30 5.15
N ALA A 151 3.36 14.14 5.29
CA ALA A 151 3.63 13.51 6.59
C ALA A 151 4.50 14.41 7.50
N MET A 152 5.57 14.99 6.96
CA MET A 152 6.41 15.96 7.70
C MET A 152 5.65 17.23 8.10
N LYS A 153 4.70 17.69 7.27
CA LYS A 153 3.82 18.82 7.59
C LYS A 153 2.87 18.48 8.75
N MET A 154 2.37 17.25 8.83
CA MET A 154 1.57 16.79 9.97
C MET A 154 2.40 16.72 11.25
N LEU A 155 3.61 16.12 11.21
CA LEU A 155 4.52 16.09 12.36
C LEU A 155 4.91 17.50 12.85
N LYS A 156 5.13 18.44 11.91
CA LYS A 156 5.35 19.85 12.26
C LYS A 156 4.11 20.52 12.86
N GLY A 157 2.91 20.12 12.41
CA GLY A 157 1.64 20.55 13.00
C GLY A 157 1.52 20.13 14.46
N TYR A 158 1.85 18.88 14.78
CA TYR A 158 1.85 18.36 16.16
C TYR A 158 2.87 19.06 17.07
N ARG A 159 3.98 19.56 16.52
CA ARG A 159 5.01 20.30 17.29
C ARG A 159 4.65 21.78 17.53
N ASN A 160 3.86 22.40 16.66
CA ASN A 160 3.64 23.85 16.66
C ASN A 160 2.24 24.27 17.13
N ARG A 161 1.29 23.34 17.34
CA ARG A 161 -0.02 23.68 17.90
C ARG A 161 0.04 23.71 19.42
N GLU A 162 -0.41 24.82 19.98
CA GLU A 162 -0.46 25.10 21.42
C GLU A 162 -1.77 24.59 22.05
N ASP A 163 -2.28 23.45 21.58
CA ASP A 163 -3.52 22.86 22.08
C ASP A 163 -3.18 21.63 22.94
N THR A 164 -3.85 21.52 24.09
CA THR A 164 -3.66 20.51 25.16
C THR A 164 -4.17 19.11 24.77
N ASP A 165 -3.97 18.70 23.52
CA ASP A 165 -4.43 17.41 23.03
C ASP A 165 -3.44 16.32 23.47
N GLU A 166 -3.95 15.32 24.21
CA GLU A 166 -3.20 14.14 24.66
C GLU A 166 -2.52 13.42 23.48
N GLU A 167 -3.12 13.48 22.28
CA GLU A 167 -2.52 12.96 21.05
C GLU A 167 -1.19 13.63 20.72
N MET A 168 -1.10 14.96 20.87
CA MET A 168 0.11 15.70 20.53
C MET A 168 1.20 15.47 21.56
N GLN A 169 0.84 15.44 22.84
CA GLN A 169 1.80 15.10 23.91
C GLN A 169 2.37 13.70 23.70
N ALA A 170 1.52 12.73 23.34
CA ALA A 170 1.96 11.38 23.03
C ALA A 170 2.90 11.34 21.81
N VAL A 171 2.57 12.05 20.72
CA VAL A 171 3.41 12.11 19.51
C VAL A 171 4.74 12.82 19.79
N VAL A 172 4.75 13.90 20.57
CA VAL A 172 5.98 14.61 20.95
C VAL A 172 6.87 13.71 21.83
N ALA A 173 6.30 13.04 22.84
CA ALA A 173 7.03 12.11 23.70
C ALA A 173 7.60 10.93 22.88
N TYR A 174 6.84 10.42 21.90
CA TYR A 174 7.31 9.41 20.96
C TYR A 174 8.50 9.90 20.13
N LEU A 175 8.41 11.11 19.57
CA LEU A 175 9.51 11.69 18.77
C LEU A 175 10.77 11.92 19.62
N GLN A 176 10.62 12.34 20.88
CA GLN A 176 11.75 12.46 21.80
C GLN A 176 12.41 11.10 22.06
N LEU A 177 11.62 10.04 22.29
CA LEU A 177 12.16 8.68 22.45
C LEU A 177 12.91 8.20 21.20
N VAL A 178 12.38 8.50 20.01
CA VAL A 178 13.04 8.18 18.74
C VAL A 178 14.36 8.93 18.60
N GLU A 179 14.39 10.23 18.95
CA GLU A 179 15.61 11.04 18.91
C GLU A 179 16.66 10.54 19.93
N GLU A 180 16.26 10.13 21.13
CA GLU A 180 17.16 9.53 22.13
C GLU A 180 17.74 8.20 21.62
N THR A 181 16.90 7.29 21.14
CA THR A 181 17.32 5.93 20.76
C THR A 181 18.12 5.89 19.46
N LEU A 182 17.79 6.75 18.49
CA LEU A 182 18.50 6.83 17.21
C LEU A 182 19.65 7.84 17.22
N GLY A 183 19.62 8.82 18.13
CA GLY A 183 20.72 9.75 18.36
C GLY A 183 21.91 9.09 19.08
N ASP A 184 21.64 8.18 20.02
CA ASP A 184 22.69 7.40 20.71
C ASP A 184 23.28 6.29 19.81
N ALA A 185 22.53 5.81 18.81
CA ALA A 185 23.03 4.88 17.79
C ALA A 185 23.95 5.54 16.74
N GLY A 186 24.30 6.82 16.92
CA GLY A 186 25.06 7.65 16.00
C GLY A 186 26.42 8.14 16.51
N VAL A 187 27.14 7.33 17.31
CA VAL A 187 28.58 7.51 17.62
C VAL A 187 29.35 6.26 17.24
#